data_AF-A0A3M1RKB8-F1
#
_entry.id   AF-A0A3M1RKB8-F1
#
_cell.length_a   1.000
_cell.length_b   1.000
_cell.length_c   1.000
_cell.angle_alpha   90.00
_cell.angle_beta   90.00
_cell.angle_gamma   90.00
#
_symmetry.space_group_name_H-M   'P 1'
#
loop_
_entity.id
_entity.type
_entity.pdbx_description
1 polymer ?
#
loop_
_entity_poly.entity_id
_entity_poly.type
_entity_poly.pdbx_seq_one_letter_code
_entity_poly.pdbx_strand_id
1 'polypeptide(L)'
;TGQANYAAAKAGILGFTRTVAKEMAKYNVTVNAIWPGADTRMTQSVPERARQIRQEQGIQVSTRRPDRHPRHVAPVVVFLASDEAADITGQTIAISGDRLQIISNPEPIRTAICEGGWTVEKLEQYFENTIGDGIDLYRI
;
A
#
# COMPACT_ATOMS: atom_id res chain seq x y z
N THR A 1 -7.57 -4.26 -14.69
CA THR A 1 -7.24 -2.83 -14.48
C THR A 1 -6.28 -2.25 -15.52
N GLY A 2 -5.62 -3.01 -16.40
CA GLY A 2 -4.78 -2.46 -17.49
C GLY A 2 -3.55 -1.64 -17.03
N GLN A 3 -3.19 -1.74 -15.75
CA GLN A 3 -2.14 -0.95 -15.10
C GLN A 3 -1.05 -1.85 -14.51
N ALA A 4 -0.85 -3.05 -15.05
CA ALA A 4 0.09 -4.04 -14.49
C ALA A 4 1.54 -3.49 -14.48
N ASN A 5 1.96 -2.82 -15.54
CA ASN A 5 3.25 -2.14 -15.65
C ASN A 5 3.40 -1.03 -14.60
N TYR A 6 2.39 -0.17 -14.45
CA TYR A 6 2.38 0.90 -13.46
C TYR A 6 2.40 0.35 -12.03
N ALA A 7 1.59 -0.68 -11.75
CA ALA A 7 1.52 -1.35 -10.46
C ALA A 7 2.87 -2.00 -10.09
N ALA A 8 3.50 -2.72 -11.03
CA ALA A 8 4.82 -3.30 -10.84
C ALA A 8 5.87 -2.22 -10.53
N ALA A 9 5.92 -1.16 -11.32
CA ALA A 9 6.87 -0.06 -11.11
C ALA A 9 6.67 0.62 -9.76
N LYS A 10 5.42 0.94 -9.37
CA LYS A 10 5.12 1.61 -8.09
C LYS A 10 5.34 0.69 -6.89
N ALA A 11 5.05 -0.60 -6.99
CA ALA A 11 5.41 -1.57 -5.96
C ALA A 11 6.94 -1.67 -5.78
N GLY A 12 7.70 -1.61 -6.89
CA GLY A 12 9.17 -1.54 -6.86
C GLY A 12 9.71 -0.36 -6.06
N ILE A 13 9.08 0.82 -6.18
CA ILE A 13 9.44 2.02 -5.38
C ILE A 13 9.27 1.75 -3.88
N LEU A 14 8.24 1.02 -3.45
CA LEU A 14 8.03 0.69 -2.03
C LEU A 14 9.10 -0.27 -1.50
N GLY A 15 9.53 -1.24 -2.32
CA GLY A 15 10.68 -2.10 -2.02
C GLY A 15 11.98 -1.29 -1.88
N PHE A 16 12.26 -0.45 -2.88
CA PHE A 16 13.43 0.42 -2.91
C PHE A 16 13.51 1.33 -1.68
N THR A 17 12.42 2.03 -1.35
CA THR A 17 12.32 2.93 -0.19
C THR A 17 12.75 2.23 1.10
N ARG A 18 12.24 1.02 1.35
CA ARG A 18 12.55 0.26 2.57
C ARG A 18 14.02 -0.17 2.65
N THR A 19 14.60 -0.56 1.52
CA THR A 19 16.02 -0.96 1.47
C THR A 19 16.92 0.25 1.69
N VAL A 20 16.70 1.34 0.94
CA VAL A 20 17.53 2.54 1.05
C VAL A 20 17.40 3.18 2.42
N ALA A 21 16.21 3.18 3.03
CA ALA A 21 16.02 3.62 4.42
C ALA A 21 16.98 2.92 5.41
N LYS A 22 17.16 1.61 5.27
CA LYS A 22 18.09 0.83 6.12
C LYS A 22 19.55 1.13 5.82
N GLU A 23 19.90 1.25 4.54
CA GLU A 23 21.28 1.54 4.10
C GLU A 23 21.74 2.94 4.52
N MET A 24 20.81 3.89 4.51
CA MET A 24 21.05 5.31 4.79
C MET A 24 20.92 5.67 6.27
N ALA A 25 20.33 4.80 7.09
CA ALA A 25 20.17 5.03 8.53
C ALA A 25 21.50 5.38 9.24
N LYS A 26 22.61 4.71 8.88
CA LYS A 26 23.95 5.00 9.43
C LYS A 26 24.48 6.40 9.12
N TYR A 27 23.88 7.10 8.15
CA TYR A 27 24.23 8.47 7.77
C TYR A 27 23.22 9.49 8.29
N ASN A 28 22.27 9.09 9.14
CA ASN A 28 21.16 9.92 9.61
C ASN A 28 20.31 10.51 8.47
N VAL A 29 20.13 9.74 7.39
CA VAL A 29 19.27 10.12 6.26
C VAL A 29 17.99 9.30 6.29
N THR A 30 16.85 9.99 6.34
CA THR A 30 15.51 9.37 6.30
C THR A 30 15.04 9.16 4.87
N VAL A 31 14.30 8.07 4.63
CA VAL A 31 13.77 7.74 3.30
C VAL A 31 12.35 7.21 3.45
N ASN A 32 11.37 7.93 2.89
CA ASN A 32 9.95 7.58 2.97
C ASN A 32 9.30 7.64 1.58
N ALA A 33 8.21 6.90 1.40
CA ALA A 33 7.39 6.93 0.20
C ALA A 33 6.03 7.58 0.48
N ILE A 34 5.56 8.39 -0.46
CA ILE A 34 4.19 8.91 -0.45
C ILE A 34 3.31 8.13 -1.42
N TRP A 35 2.09 7.82 -0.99
CA TRP A 35 1.03 7.24 -1.81
C TRP A 35 -0.10 8.28 -1.99
N PRO A 36 0.03 9.19 -2.96
CA PRO A 36 -0.90 10.28 -3.13
C PRO A 36 -2.20 9.85 -3.83
N GLY A 37 -3.31 10.41 -3.37
CA GLY A 37 -4.61 10.37 -4.03
C GLY A 37 -5.13 11.79 -4.27
N ALA A 38 -4.80 12.36 -5.43
CA ALA A 38 -5.22 13.71 -5.80
C ALA A 38 -5.88 13.74 -7.19
N ASP A 39 -6.70 14.75 -7.43
CA ASP A 39 -7.32 15.03 -8.73
C ASP A 39 -6.37 15.92 -9.55
N THR A 40 -5.76 15.33 -10.58
CA THR A 40 -4.77 15.92 -11.52
C THR A 40 -5.16 15.56 -12.94
N ARG A 41 -4.51 16.13 -13.96
CA ARG A 41 -4.76 15.75 -15.36
C ARG A 41 -4.68 14.23 -15.61
N MET A 42 -3.76 13.53 -14.93
CA MET A 42 -3.60 12.08 -15.04
C MET A 42 -4.75 11.29 -14.39
N THR A 43 -5.39 11.87 -13.38
CA THR A 43 -6.44 11.24 -12.56
C THR A 43 -7.79 11.92 -12.75
N GLN A 44 -7.99 12.73 -13.79
CA GLN A 44 -9.28 13.35 -14.12
C GLN A 44 -10.17 12.44 -14.97
N SER A 45 -9.59 11.58 -15.81
CA SER A 45 -10.32 10.61 -16.64
C SER A 45 -10.64 9.29 -15.91
N VAL A 46 -9.89 8.96 -14.86
CA VAL A 46 -10.08 7.75 -14.04
C VAL A 46 -11.35 7.79 -13.15
N PRO A 47 -11.72 8.93 -12.51
CA PRO A 47 -12.88 9.04 -11.64
C PRO A 47 -14.20 8.78 -12.35
N GLU A 48 -14.35 9.17 -13.62
CA GLU A 48 -15.59 8.95 -14.37
C GLU A 48 -15.83 7.47 -14.65
N ARG A 49 -14.81 6.76 -15.14
CA ARG A 49 -14.92 5.33 -15.46
C ARG A 49 -15.07 4.46 -14.20
N ALA A 50 -14.35 4.77 -13.13
CA ALA A 50 -14.49 4.07 -11.85
C ALA A 50 -15.84 4.35 -11.18
N ARG A 51 -16.45 5.53 -11.41
CA ARG A 51 -17.80 5.86 -10.95
C ARG A 51 -18.87 5.10 -11.72
N GLN A 52 -18.78 5.05 -13.05
CA GLN A 52 -19.71 4.28 -13.89
C GLN A 52 -19.74 2.82 -13.45
N ILE A 53 -18.57 2.18 -13.33
CA ILE A 53 -18.47 0.77 -12.90
C ILE A 53 -19.04 0.55 -11.49
N ARG A 54 -18.80 1.47 -10.54
CA ARG A 54 -19.31 1.33 -9.16
C ARG A 54 -20.81 1.59 -9.05
N GLN A 55 -21.36 2.48 -9.88
CA GLN A 55 -22.80 2.73 -9.98
C GLN A 55 -23.50 1.52 -10.64
N GLU A 56 -22.92 0.96 -11.70
CA GLU A 56 -23.40 -0.26 -12.35
C GLU A 56 -23.41 -1.47 -11.39
N GLN A 57 -22.50 -1.51 -10.42
CA GLN A 57 -22.39 -2.57 -9.42
C GLN A 57 -23.24 -2.33 -8.14
N GLY A 58 -24.02 -1.24 -8.08
CA GLY A 58 -24.91 -0.97 -6.94
C GLY A 58 -24.18 -0.67 -5.61
N ILE A 59 -22.89 -0.36 -5.64
CA ILE A 59 -22.08 -0.14 -4.43
C ILE A 59 -22.38 1.27 -3.90
N GLN A 60 -23.06 1.37 -2.75
CA GLN A 60 -23.25 2.63 -2.03
C GLN A 60 -21.90 3.16 -1.54
N VAL A 61 -21.31 4.08 -2.31
CA VAL A 61 -20.11 4.80 -1.90
C VAL A 61 -20.52 5.88 -0.89
N SER A 62 -19.86 5.92 0.27
CA SER A 62 -19.96 7.00 1.25
C SER A 62 -20.08 8.37 0.57
N THR A 63 -21.07 9.15 0.99
CA THR A 63 -21.45 10.46 0.41
C THR A 63 -20.39 11.55 0.63
N ARG A 64 -19.44 11.34 1.55
CA ARG A 64 -18.33 12.28 1.74
C ARG A 64 -17.28 12.06 0.67
N ARG A 65 -17.29 12.91 -0.36
CA ARG A 65 -16.15 13.07 -1.27
C ARG A 65 -15.22 14.13 -0.68
N PRO A 66 -14.11 13.76 -0.01
CA PRO A 66 -13.17 14.77 0.47
C PRO A 66 -12.63 15.60 -0.70
N ASP A 67 -12.30 16.86 -0.46
CA ASP A 67 -11.59 17.69 -1.43
C ASP A 67 -10.24 17.01 -1.73
N ARG A 68 -10.03 16.59 -2.98
CA ARG A 68 -8.80 15.90 -3.43
C ARG A 68 -7.87 16.81 -4.21
N HIS A 69 -7.97 18.13 -4.00
CA HIS A 69 -7.03 19.07 -4.59
C HIS A 69 -5.58 18.67 -4.25
N PRO A 70 -4.64 18.67 -5.23
CA PRO A 70 -3.24 18.25 -5.02
C PRO A 70 -2.52 18.94 -3.87
N ARG A 71 -2.94 20.17 -3.52
CA ARG A 71 -2.43 20.93 -2.36
C ARG A 71 -2.47 20.14 -1.05
N HIS A 72 -3.41 19.20 -0.89
CA HIS A 72 -3.55 18.42 0.33
C HIS A 72 -2.44 17.38 0.52
N VAL A 73 -1.70 17.05 -0.55
CA VAL A 73 -0.53 16.16 -0.49
C VAL A 73 0.72 16.90 0.02
N ALA A 74 0.86 18.19 -0.32
CA ALA A 74 2.07 18.96 -0.07
C ALA A 74 2.47 19.04 1.43
N PRO A 75 1.55 19.24 2.39
CA PRO A 75 1.90 19.29 3.81
C PRO A 75 2.63 18.05 4.32
N VAL A 76 2.24 16.85 3.85
CA VAL A 76 2.90 15.59 4.24
C VAL A 76 4.34 15.55 3.74
N VAL A 77 4.59 16.05 2.52
CA VAL A 77 5.95 16.13 1.95
C VAL A 77 6.80 17.11 2.74
N VAL A 78 6.25 18.28 3.10
CA VAL A 78 6.95 19.29 3.90
C VAL A 78 7.29 18.75 5.29
N PHE A 79 6.34 18.11 5.95
CA PHE A 79 6.55 17.48 7.25
C PHE A 79 7.64 16.39 7.20
N LEU A 80 7.59 15.49 6.23
CA LEU A 80 8.61 14.44 6.10
C LEU A 80 10.02 14.96 5.77
N ALA A 81 10.13 16.22 5.32
CA ALA A 81 11.38 16.89 5.04
C ALA A 81 11.85 17.81 6.17
N SER A 82 11.11 17.90 7.28
CA SER A 82 11.44 18.75 8.41
C SER A 82 12.18 17.99 9.52
N ASP A 83 12.81 18.74 10.44
CA ASP A 83 13.56 18.15 11.56
C ASP A 83 12.65 17.36 12.51
N GLU A 84 11.36 17.72 12.60
CA GLU A 84 10.37 17.00 13.40
C GLU A 84 10.08 15.58 12.90
N ALA A 85 10.47 15.24 11.67
CA ALA A 85 10.33 13.90 11.10
C ALA A 85 11.66 13.13 11.04
N ALA A 86 12.70 13.58 11.76
CA ALA A 86 14.03 12.98 11.73
C ALA A 86 14.07 11.50 12.17
N ASP A 87 13.08 11.04 12.94
CA ASP A 87 12.93 9.65 13.39
C ASP A 87 11.99 8.80 12.50
N ILE A 88 11.40 9.40 11.47
CA ILE A 88 10.48 8.72 10.55
C ILE A 88 11.25 8.27 9.31
N THR A 89 11.47 6.97 9.16
CA THR A 89 12.13 6.39 7.98
C THR A 89 11.54 5.03 7.59
N GLY A 90 11.67 4.66 6.32
CA GLY A 90 11.20 3.39 5.76
C GLY A 90 9.67 3.26 5.66
N GLN A 91 8.93 4.36 5.83
CA GLN A 91 7.47 4.35 5.85
C GLN A 91 6.87 4.57 4.47
N THR A 92 5.68 4.01 4.26
CA THR A 92 4.80 4.38 3.13
C THR A 92 3.57 5.09 3.69
N ILE A 93 3.38 6.35 3.32
CA ILE A 93 2.31 7.20 3.84
C ILE A 93 1.34 7.53 2.72
N ALA A 94 0.09 7.10 2.86
CA ALA A 94 -0.98 7.44 1.93
C ALA A 94 -1.72 8.70 2.37
N ILE A 95 -1.96 9.60 1.41
CA ILE A 95 -2.66 10.86 1.65
C ILE A 95 -3.62 11.17 0.50
N SER A 96 -4.89 11.44 0.84
CA SER A 96 -5.92 11.80 -0.13
C SER A 96 -6.95 12.73 0.51
N GLY A 97 -6.85 14.03 0.21
CA GLY A 97 -7.67 15.04 0.89
C GLY A 97 -7.34 15.09 2.37
N ASP A 98 -8.34 14.86 3.21
CA ASP A 98 -8.24 14.85 4.67
C ASP A 98 -7.89 13.46 5.27
N ARG A 99 -7.69 12.43 4.43
CA ARG A 99 -7.36 11.08 4.88
C ARG A 99 -5.87 10.81 4.79
N LEU A 100 -5.24 10.60 5.95
CA LEU A 100 -3.83 10.21 6.12
C LEU A 100 -3.74 8.79 6.69
N GLN A 101 -2.86 7.95 6.14
CA GLN A 101 -2.73 6.55 6.54
C GLN A 101 -1.27 6.11 6.48
N ILE A 102 -0.84 5.29 7.44
CA ILE A 102 0.38 4.49 7.30
C ILE A 102 0.01 3.19 6.60
N ILE A 103 0.73 2.86 5.53
CA ILE A 103 0.55 1.61 4.81
C ILE A 103 1.46 0.56 5.45
N SER A 104 0.85 -0.55 5.88
CA SER A 104 1.57 -1.69 6.43
C SER A 104 2.59 -2.23 5.43
N ASN A 105 3.78 -2.53 5.92
CA ASN A 105 4.74 -3.33 5.17
C ASN A 105 4.31 -4.81 5.19
N PRO A 106 4.60 -5.59 4.14
CA PRO A 106 4.29 -7.01 4.15
C PRO A 106 5.06 -7.69 5.29
N GLU A 107 4.32 -8.30 6.20
CA GLU A 107 4.83 -9.11 7.31
C GLU A 107 4.16 -10.49 7.28
N PRO A 108 4.84 -11.54 7.78
CA PRO A 108 4.22 -12.86 7.89
C PRO A 108 2.99 -12.82 8.79
N ILE A 109 1.82 -13.17 8.25
CA ILE A 109 0.56 -13.21 9.02
C ILE A 109 0.47 -14.51 9.84
N ARG A 110 0.93 -15.62 9.27
CA ARG A 110 1.04 -16.93 9.92
C ARG A 110 2.31 -17.63 9.48
N THR A 111 2.80 -18.53 10.32
CA THR A 111 3.98 -19.36 10.03
C THR A 111 3.73 -20.76 10.56
N ALA A 112 3.99 -21.77 9.73
CA ALA A 112 4.04 -23.16 10.14
C ALA A 112 5.39 -23.76 9.76
N ILE A 113 5.90 -24.62 10.64
CA ILE A 113 7.19 -25.28 10.50
C ILE A 113 6.91 -26.77 10.33
N CYS A 114 7.47 -27.37 9.29
CA CYS A 114 7.44 -28.82 9.08
C CYS A 114 8.87 -29.36 9.15
N GLU A 115 9.15 -30.16 10.17
CA GLU A 115 10.44 -30.82 10.31
C GLU A 115 10.69 -31.77 9.11
N GLY A 116 11.89 -31.71 8.54
CA GLY A 116 12.22 -32.40 7.29
C GLY A 116 11.63 -31.78 6.03
N GLY A 117 10.93 -30.64 6.12
CA GLY A 117 10.43 -29.88 4.99
C GLY A 117 9.00 -30.20 4.56
N TRP A 118 8.42 -29.28 3.80
CA TRP A 118 7.10 -29.39 3.20
C TRP A 118 7.17 -30.17 1.89
N THR A 119 6.27 -31.13 1.71
CA THR A 119 5.99 -31.79 0.42
C THR A 119 4.62 -31.37 -0.09
N VAL A 120 4.31 -31.65 -1.36
CA VAL A 120 3.00 -31.34 -1.94
C VAL A 120 1.89 -32.05 -1.15
N GLU A 121 2.10 -33.32 -0.80
CA GLU A 121 1.13 -34.15 -0.07
C GLU A 121 0.87 -33.58 1.34
N LYS A 122 1.92 -33.13 2.04
CA LYS A 122 1.77 -32.47 3.34
C LYS A 122 1.02 -31.14 3.23
N LEU A 123 1.27 -30.36 2.17
CA LEU A 123 0.56 -29.11 1.95
C LEU A 123 -0.93 -29.38 1.66
N GLU A 124 -1.24 -30.31 0.77
CA GLU A 124 -2.64 -30.70 0.49
C GLU A 124 -3.36 -31.18 1.76
N GLN A 125 -2.68 -31.95 2.61
CA GLN A 125 -3.27 -32.48 3.84
C GLN A 125 -3.47 -31.42 4.93
N TYR A 126 -2.49 -30.53 5.11
CA TYR A 126 -2.44 -29.66 6.30
C TYR A 126 -2.71 -28.19 6.02
N PHE A 127 -2.56 -27.68 4.79
CA PHE A 127 -2.60 -26.24 4.51
C PHE A 127 -3.91 -25.59 4.94
N GLU A 128 -5.06 -26.14 4.50
CA GLU A 128 -6.38 -25.59 4.82
C GLU A 128 -6.69 -25.64 6.32
N ASN A 129 -6.23 -26.68 7.01
CA ASN A 129 -6.49 -26.89 8.44
C ASN A 129 -5.40 -26.24 9.35
N THR A 130 -4.43 -25.51 8.78
CA THR A 130 -3.35 -24.87 9.54
C THR A 130 -3.16 -23.40 9.16
N ILE A 131 -2.27 -23.12 8.20
CA ILE A 131 -1.91 -21.75 7.83
C ILE A 131 -2.99 -21.07 6.98
N GLY A 132 -3.81 -21.84 6.27
CA GLY A 132 -4.96 -21.35 5.51
C GLY A 132 -6.23 -21.19 6.35
N ASP A 133 -6.29 -21.80 7.53
CA ASP A 133 -7.52 -21.88 8.30
C ASP A 133 -8.04 -20.50 8.73
N GLY A 134 -9.28 -20.22 8.33
CA GLY A 134 -9.97 -18.95 8.59
C GLY A 134 -9.36 -17.72 7.89
N ILE A 135 -8.43 -17.91 6.95
CA ILE A 135 -7.88 -16.82 6.13
C ILE A 135 -8.60 -16.77 4.80
N ASP A 136 -9.08 -15.58 4.42
CA ASP A 136 -9.48 -15.33 3.04
C ASP A 136 -8.23 -15.26 2.14
N LEU A 137 -8.01 -16.35 1.41
CA LEU A 137 -6.91 -16.53 0.47
C LEU A 137 -7.28 -16.08 -0.96
N TYR A 138 -8.54 -15.73 -1.20
CA TYR A 138 -8.99 -15.25 -2.50
C TYR A 138 -8.96 -13.72 -2.54
N ARG A 139 -7.87 -13.16 -3.07
CA ARG A 139 -7.61 -11.71 -3.09
C ARG A 139 -7.63 -11.14 -4.50
N ILE A 140 -8.79 -11.06 -5.14
CA ILE A 140 -8.98 -10.36 -6.43
C ILE A 140 -10.35 -9.69 -6.54
#